data_AF-A0A845DK95-F1
#
_entry.id   AF-A0A845DK95-F1
#
_cell.length_a   1.000
_cell.length_b   1.000
_cell.length_c   1.000
_cell.angle_alpha   90.00
_cell.angle_beta   90.00
_cell.angle_gamma   90.00
#
_symmetry.space_group_name_H-M   'P 1'
#
loop_
_entity.id
_entity.type
_entity.pdbx_description
1 polymer ?
#
loop_
_entity_poly.entity_id
_entity_poly.type
_entity_poly.pdbx_seq_one_letter_code
_entity_poly.pdbx_strand_id
1 'polypeptide(L)'
;MIVDAHSHVFPRIHGQNGAGPTRGTGYGRALIGGGEIQITPPMGDGLAFSPEQLLANLDWGGVEKAVLLQGPLYGECNQYALEALRRYSDRLSG
;
A
#
# COMPACT_ATOMS: atom_id res chain seq x y z
N MET A 1 -18.47 -4.41 -13.60
CA MET A 1 -17.05 -4.69 -13.37
C MET A 1 -16.19 -3.46 -13.53
N ILE A 2 -15.88 -2.83 -12.41
CA ILE A 2 -14.84 -1.80 -12.30
C ILE A 2 -13.58 -2.47 -11.73
N VAL A 3 -12.43 -2.17 -12.33
CA VAL A 3 -11.12 -2.69 -11.90
C VAL A 3 -10.19 -1.52 -11.64
N ASP A 4 -9.60 -1.48 -10.45
CA ASP A 4 -8.50 -0.57 -10.14
C ASP A 4 -7.20 -1.15 -10.68
N ALA A 5 -6.60 -0.49 -11.68
CA ALA A 5 -5.39 -0.97 -12.31
C ALA A 5 -4.10 -0.60 -11.54
N HIS A 6 -4.19 0.12 -10.41
CA HIS A 6 -3.03 0.61 -9.68
C HIS A 6 -3.29 0.72 -8.18
N SER A 7 -3.05 -0.37 -7.46
CA SER A 7 -3.14 -0.44 -6.01
C SER A 7 -1.83 -0.89 -5.38
N HIS A 8 -1.64 -0.55 -4.11
CA HIS A 8 -0.50 -0.98 -3.30
C HIS A 8 -1.02 -1.55 -1.98
N VAL A 9 -0.33 -2.56 -1.45
CA VAL A 9 -0.48 -3.02 -0.07
C VAL A 9 0.91 -3.17 0.52
N PHE A 10 1.08 -2.79 1.78
CA PHE A 10 2.39 -2.79 2.42
C PHE A 10 2.26 -2.93 3.94
N PRO A 11 3.14 -3.72 4.58
CA PRO A 11 3.10 -3.91 6.02
C PRO A 11 3.73 -2.73 6.77
N ARG A 12 4.53 -1.92 6.08
CA ARG A 12 5.16 -0.68 6.55
C ARG A 12 5.78 0.07 5.36
N ILE A 13 6.07 1.35 5.51
CA ILE A 13 6.98 2.08 4.61
C ILE A 13 8.42 1.95 5.13
N HIS A 14 9.27 1.24 4.40
CA HIS A 14 10.70 1.11 4.70
C HIS A 14 11.50 0.82 3.43
N GLY A 15 11.72 1.84 2.61
CA GLY A 15 12.30 1.69 1.28
C GLY A 15 13.23 2.83 0.91
N GLN A 16 13.26 3.14 -0.39
CA GLN A 16 14.11 4.18 -0.96
C GLN A 16 13.49 4.74 -2.22
N ASN A 17 13.68 6.03 -2.49
CA ASN A 17 13.35 6.65 -3.77
C ASN A 17 14.46 7.64 -4.18
N GLY A 18 14.22 8.41 -5.26
CA GLY A 18 15.19 9.39 -5.76
C GLY A 18 15.57 10.51 -4.76
N ALA A 19 14.77 10.73 -3.72
CA ALA A 19 15.05 11.70 -2.66
C ALA A 19 15.79 11.07 -1.45
N GLY A 20 15.91 9.74 -1.39
CA GLY A 20 16.62 9.02 -0.34
C GLY A 20 15.78 7.94 0.35
N PRO A 21 16.20 7.49 1.55
CA PRO A 21 15.46 6.48 2.32
C PRO A 21 14.06 6.94 2.70
N THR A 22 13.11 6.01 2.73
CA THR A 22 11.73 6.25 3.15
C THR A 22 11.42 5.52 4.44
N ARG A 23 10.69 6.16 5.36
CA ARG A 23 10.24 5.54 6.61
C ARG A 23 8.85 6.01 6.99
N GLY A 24 7.93 5.08 7.18
CA GLY A 24 6.61 5.37 7.73
C GLY A 24 6.73 5.92 9.15
N THR A 25 5.97 6.97 9.47
CA THR A 25 5.86 7.48 10.82
C THR A 25 4.51 7.07 11.39
N GLY A 26 3.60 7.99 11.65
CA GLY A 26 2.25 7.69 12.15
C GLY A 26 1.24 8.61 11.49
N TYR A 27 -0.04 8.25 11.56
CA TYR A 27 -1.13 9.09 11.06
C TYR A 27 -1.02 9.37 9.57
N GLY A 28 -0.67 8.34 8.79
CA GLY A 28 -0.59 8.41 7.32
C GLY A 28 0.61 9.18 6.77
N ARG A 29 1.63 9.43 7.59
CA ARG A 29 2.83 10.19 7.22
C ARG A 29 4.06 9.31 7.03
N ALA A 30 5.01 9.83 6.25
CA ALA A 30 6.32 9.22 6.04
C ALA A 30 7.43 10.26 5.92
N LEU A 31 8.63 9.92 6.38
CA LEU A 31 9.85 10.65 6.10
C LEU A 31 10.40 10.23 4.74
N ILE A 32 10.68 11.21 3.88
CA ILE A 32 11.26 11.02 2.55
C ILE A 32 12.30 12.14 2.33
N GLY A 33 13.56 11.78 2.11
CA GLY A 33 14.62 12.75 1.78
C GLY A 33 14.81 13.88 2.80
N GLY A 34 14.51 13.61 4.08
CA GLY A 34 14.64 14.59 5.17
C GLY A 34 13.38 15.42 5.47
N GLY A 35 12.32 15.30 4.67
CA GLY A 35 11.01 15.92 4.92
C GLY A 35 9.94 14.91 5.34
N GLU A 36 8.92 15.35 6.09
CA GLU A 36 7.73 14.56 6.39
C GLU A 36 6.59 14.93 5.44
N ILE A 37 5.95 13.92 4.83
CA ILE A 37 4.82 14.12 3.91
C ILE A 37 3.64 13.20 4.26
N GLN A 38 2.43 13.62 3.86
CA GLN A 38 1.21 12.82 3.96
C GLN A 38 1.11 11.88 2.75
N ILE A 39 1.03 10.57 2.98
CA ILE A 39 0.94 9.53 1.93
C ILE A 39 -0.49 8.99 1.81
N THR A 40 -1.11 8.70 2.94
CA THR A 40 -2.49 8.17 3.04
C THR A 40 -3.33 9.13 3.87
N PRO A 41 -4.66 8.95 3.99
CA PRO A 41 -5.42 9.59 5.06
C PRO A 41 -4.81 9.33 6.45
N PRO A 42 -5.15 10.14 7.47
CA PRO A 42 -4.66 9.94 8.83
C PRO A 42 -5.13 8.60 9.40
N MET A 43 -4.25 7.59 9.33
CA MET A 43 -4.50 6.24 9.86
C MET A 43 -3.91 6.09 11.27
N GLY A 44 -3.76 4.86 11.76
CA GLY A 44 -3.19 4.59 13.09
C GLY A 44 -1.71 4.95 13.24
N ASP A 45 -1.12 4.51 14.36
CA ASP A 45 0.32 4.59 14.59
C ASP A 45 1.06 3.70 13.58
N GLY A 46 2.22 4.13 13.09
CA GLY A 46 2.80 3.51 11.91
C GLY A 46 2.21 4.04 10.60
N LEU A 47 2.75 3.57 9.48
CA LEU A 47 2.07 3.66 8.20
C LEU A 47 2.16 2.31 7.49
N ALA A 48 1.06 1.57 7.54
CA ALA A 48 0.81 0.32 6.86
C ALA A 48 -0.54 0.39 6.14
N PHE A 49 -0.70 -0.36 5.06
CA PHE A 49 -1.95 -0.47 4.34
C PHE A 49 -2.16 -1.93 3.91
N SER A 50 -3.05 -2.60 4.65
CA SER A 50 -3.30 -4.03 4.51
C SER A 50 -4.21 -4.36 3.32
N PRO A 51 -4.17 -5.61 2.82
CA PRO A 51 -5.14 -6.10 1.84
C PRO A 51 -6.58 -5.93 2.29
N GLU A 52 -6.87 -6.12 3.58
CA GLU A 52 -8.21 -5.94 4.14
C GLU A 52 -8.68 -4.47 4.05
N GLN A 53 -7.78 -3.52 4.29
CA GLN A 53 -8.09 -2.09 4.12
C GLN A 53 -8.30 -1.74 2.64
N LEU A 54 -7.49 -2.29 1.73
CA LEU A 54 -7.70 -2.14 0.29
C LEU A 54 -9.07 -2.67 -0.11
N LEU A 55 -9.40 -3.93 0.24
CA LEU A 55 -10.67 -4.55 -0.11
C LEU A 55 -11.87 -3.77 0.45
N ALA A 56 -11.80 -3.27 1.69
CA ALA A 56 -12.84 -2.42 2.26
C ALA A 56 -13.04 -1.12 1.45
N ASN A 57 -11.95 -0.49 1.00
CA ASN A 57 -12.03 0.69 0.14
C ASN A 57 -12.61 0.37 -1.24
N LEU A 58 -12.24 -0.77 -1.83
CA LEU A 58 -12.78 -1.23 -3.11
C LEU A 58 -14.30 -1.49 -2.99
N ASP A 59 -14.73 -2.19 -1.93
CA ASP A 59 -16.14 -2.48 -1.66
C ASP A 59 -16.94 -1.18 -1.46
N TRP A 60 -16.39 -0.23 -0.70
CA TRP A 60 -17.01 1.09 -0.51
C TRP A 60 -17.15 1.87 -1.82
N GLY A 61 -16.15 1.77 -2.71
CA GLY A 61 -16.15 2.43 -4.02
C GLY A 61 -16.90 1.69 -5.13
N GLY A 62 -17.46 0.50 -4.87
CA GLY A 62 -18.07 -0.34 -5.90
C GLY A 62 -17.07 -0.91 -6.92
N VAL A 63 -15.80 -1.06 -6.52
CA VAL A 63 -14.72 -1.62 -7.34
C VAL A 63 -14.59 -3.12 -7.07
N GLU A 64 -14.65 -3.93 -8.12
CA GLU A 64 -14.71 -5.39 -8.00
C GLU A 64 -13.32 -6.01 -7.87
N LYS A 65 -12.28 -5.45 -8.52
CA LYS A 65 -10.93 -6.03 -8.52
C LYS A 65 -9.84 -4.97 -8.50
N ALA A 66 -8.64 -5.35 -8.07
CA ALA A 66 -7.48 -4.47 -8.10
C ALA A 66 -6.19 -5.19 -8.55
N VAL A 67 -5.32 -4.45 -9.22
CA VAL A 67 -3.96 -4.86 -9.56
C VAL A 67 -2.99 -4.31 -8.53
N LEU A 68 -2.30 -5.20 -7.82
CA LEU A 68 -1.24 -4.86 -6.88
C LEU A 68 0.06 -4.59 -7.64
N LEU A 69 0.66 -3.43 -7.36
CA LEU A 69 1.96 -3.05 -7.87
C LEU A 69 2.95 -2.96 -6.71
N GLN A 70 4.22 -3.21 -7.02
CA GLN A 70 5.30 -2.95 -6.08
C GLN A 70 5.87 -1.55 -6.31
N GLY A 71 6.30 -0.93 -5.23
CA GLY A 71 6.86 0.41 -5.26
C GLY A 71 8.09 0.50 -4.35
N PRO A 72 9.20 1.10 -4.82
CA PRO A 72 10.42 1.19 -4.03
C PRO A 72 10.24 2.04 -2.76
N LEU A 73 9.19 2.87 -2.70
CA LEU A 73 8.79 3.63 -1.51
C LEU A 73 8.46 2.73 -0.32
N TYR A 74 7.88 1.54 -0.53
CA TYR A 74 7.50 0.63 0.55
C TYR A 74 8.66 -0.28 0.99
N GLY A 75 9.66 -0.45 0.12
CA GLY A 75 10.75 -1.40 0.28
C GLY A 75 10.42 -2.77 -0.30
N GLU A 76 11.23 -3.78 0.04
CA GLU A 76 11.00 -5.17 -0.36
C GLU A 76 9.82 -5.77 0.40
N CYS A 77 8.62 -5.71 -0.20
CA CYS A 77 7.40 -6.29 0.35
C CYS A 77 6.71 -7.27 -0.62
N ASN A 78 7.44 -7.81 -1.60
CA ASN A 78 6.96 -8.78 -2.58
C ASN A 78 6.25 -9.99 -1.95
N GLN A 79 6.81 -10.54 -0.88
CA GLN A 79 6.22 -11.68 -0.18
C GLN A 79 4.86 -11.34 0.45
N TYR A 80 4.72 -10.13 1.02
CA TYR A 80 3.45 -9.66 1.60
C TYR A 80 2.37 -9.51 0.54
N ALA A 81 2.74 -8.96 -0.63
CA ALA A 81 1.82 -8.86 -1.76
C ALA A 81 1.45 -10.24 -2.32
N LEU A 82 2.41 -11.16 -2.47
CA LEU A 82 2.14 -12.53 -2.93
C LEU A 82 1.17 -13.27 -2.00
N GLU A 83 1.32 -13.09 -0.68
CA GLU A 83 0.38 -13.64 0.31
C GLU A 83 -1.03 -13.07 0.14
N ALA A 84 -1.15 -11.75 -0.12
CA ALA A 84 -2.42 -11.11 -0.41
C ALA A 84 -3.06 -11.66 -1.70
N LEU A 85 -2.29 -11.80 -2.77
CA LEU A 85 -2.75 -12.36 -4.05
C LEU A 85 -3.25 -13.80 -3.89
N ARG A 86 -2.57 -14.62 -3.09
CA ARG A 86 -3.00 -16.00 -2.80
C ARG A 86 -4.29 -16.04 -1.98
N ARG A 87 -4.42 -15.16 -0.98
CA ARG A 87 -5.57 -15.14 -0.07
C ARG A 87 -6.84 -14.60 -0.74
N TYR A 88 -6.68 -13.65 -1.65
CA TYR A 88 -7.78 -12.93 -2.30
C TYR A 88 -7.69 -13.02 -3.83
N SER A 89 -7.39 -14.21 -4.35
CA SER A 89 -7.09 -14.45 -5.78
C SER A 89 -8.27 -14.16 -6.73
N ASP A 90 -9.49 -14.12 -6.21
CA ASP A 90 -10.69 -13.73 -6.94
C ASP A 90 -10.81 -12.21 -7.12
N ARG A 91 -10.23 -11.44 -6.19
CA ARG A 91 -10.27 -9.97 -6.12
C ARG A 91 -8.99 -9.29 -6.59
N LEU A 92 -7.83 -9.89 -6.38
CA LEU A 92 -6.52 -9.26 -6.57
C LEU A 92 -5.67 -9.99 -7.63
N SER A 93 -4.92 -9.22 -8.42
CA SER A 93 -3.88 -9.70 -9.35
C SER A 93 -2.62 -8.85 -9.25
N GLY A 94 -1.45 -9.31 -9.74
CA GLY A 94 -0.19 -8.55 -9.67
C GLY A 94 1.04 -9.41 -9.82
#